data_AF-A0A1C6SI46-F1
#
_entry.id   AF-A0A1C6SI46-F1
#
_cell.length_a   1.000
_cell.length_b   1.000
_cell.length_c   1.000
_cell.angle_alpha   90.00
_cell.angle_beta   90.00
_cell.angle_gamma   90.00
#
_symmetry.space_group_name_H-M   'P 1'
#
loop_
_entity.id
_entity.type
_entity.pdbx_description
1 polymer ?
#
loop_
_entity_poly.entity_id
_entity_poly.type
_entity_poly.pdbx_seq_one_letter_code
_entity_poly.pdbx_strand_id
1 'polypeptide(L)'
;MKFWWQLSMSYQEVTIGELREHLDADKLRAVEALIKAIGHSPEDIDEWITWAAGAFPVIHDRGNPEDCDGRTINVEERDQQRRNG
;
A
#
# COMPACT_ATOMS: atom_id res chain seq x y z
N MET A 1 13.96 -15.11 1.27
CA MET A 1 13.47 -15.14 -0.13
C MET A 1 12.12 -15.81 -0.19
N LYS A 2 11.02 -15.04 -0.24
CA LYS A 2 9.62 -15.51 -0.31
C LYS A 2 9.04 -15.12 -1.67
N PHE A 3 9.38 -15.86 -2.73
CA PHE A 3 8.84 -15.60 -4.09
C PHE A 3 8.31 -16.87 -4.79
N TRP A 4 8.70 -18.06 -4.34
CA TRP A 4 8.36 -19.32 -5.01
C TRP A 4 6.89 -19.73 -4.89
N TRP A 5 6.24 -19.44 -3.76
CA TRP A 5 4.83 -19.81 -3.57
C TRP A 5 3.88 -18.97 -4.43
N GLN A 6 4.24 -17.71 -4.74
CA GLN A 6 3.43 -16.78 -5.50
C GLN A 6 3.39 -17.09 -7.01
N LEU A 7 4.40 -17.82 -7.52
CA LEU A 7 4.50 -18.31 -8.90
C LEU A 7 3.80 -19.66 -9.11
N SER A 8 3.48 -20.39 -8.03
CA SER A 8 2.75 -21.66 -8.10
C SER A 8 1.23 -21.49 -8.05
N MET A 9 0.73 -20.26 -7.87
CA MET A 9 -0.69 -19.93 -7.95
C MET A 9 -1.13 -19.92 -9.41
N SER A 10 -2.14 -20.71 -9.74
CA SER A 10 -2.84 -20.61 -11.01
C SER A 10 -3.63 -19.30 -11.03
N TYR A 11 -3.10 -18.28 -11.73
CA TYR A 11 -3.86 -17.06 -11.97
C TYR A 11 -4.97 -17.37 -12.96
N GLN A 12 -6.20 -17.36 -12.47
CA GLN A 12 -7.38 -17.44 -13.31
C GLN A 12 -7.70 -16.05 -13.85
N GLU A 13 -7.74 -15.91 -15.17
CA GLU A 13 -8.26 -14.70 -15.80
C GLU A 13 -9.76 -14.58 -15.49
N VAL A 14 -10.17 -13.40 -15.03
CA VAL A 14 -11.57 -13.08 -14.71
C VAL A 14 -12.02 -11.90 -15.55
N THR A 15 -13.27 -11.94 -15.98
CA THR A 15 -13.90 -10.84 -16.73
C THR A 15 -14.32 -9.70 -15.79
N ILE A 16 -14.51 -8.50 -16.34
CA ILE A 16 -15.11 -7.38 -15.60
C ILE A 16 -16.51 -7.73 -15.05
N GLY A 17 -17.26 -8.55 -15.79
CA GLY A 17 -18.57 -9.03 -15.36
C GLY A 17 -18.51 -9.84 -14.07
N GLU A 18 -17.55 -10.76 -13.97
CA GLU A 18 -17.32 -11.57 -12.77
C GLU A 18 -16.77 -10.73 -11.62
N LEU A 19 -15.88 -9.76 -11.89
CA LEU A 19 -15.39 -8.82 -10.88
C LEU A 19 -16.53 -8.03 -10.22
N ARG A 20 -17.56 -7.67 -10.98
CA ARG A 20 -18.73 -6.95 -10.46
C ARG A 20 -19.55 -7.76 -9.45
N GLU A 21 -19.50 -9.09 -9.51
CA GLU A 21 -20.19 -9.95 -8.54
C GLU A 21 -19.46 -10.03 -7.20
N HIS A 22 -18.16 -9.71 -7.18
CA HIS A 22 -17.30 -9.86 -6.02
C HIS A 22 -16.80 -8.54 -5.42
N LEU A 23 -16.91 -7.43 -6.14
CA LEU A 23 -16.42 -6.12 -5.71
C LEU A 23 -17.56 -5.13 -5.46
N ASP A 24 -17.38 -4.33 -4.41
CA ASP A 24 -18.18 -3.12 -4.20
C ASP A 24 -17.94 -2.14 -5.37
N ALA A 25 -18.95 -1.30 -5.67
CA ALA A 25 -18.92 -0.39 -6.81
C ALA A 25 -17.68 0.54 -6.84
N ASP A 26 -17.23 1.02 -5.68
CA ASP A 26 -16.04 1.87 -5.60
C ASP A 26 -14.74 1.12 -5.90
N LYS A 27 -14.64 -0.14 -5.45
CA LYS A 27 -13.49 -1.00 -5.75
C LYS A 27 -13.48 -1.40 -7.22
N LEU A 28 -14.65 -1.70 -7.79
CA LEU A 28 -14.77 -2.00 -9.21
C LEU A 28 -14.32 -0.80 -10.05
N ARG A 29 -14.76 0.42 -9.71
CA ARG A 29 -14.32 1.66 -10.37
C ARG A 29 -12.81 1.85 -10.29
N ALA A 30 -12.20 1.53 -9.15
CA ALA A 30 -10.74 1.60 -8.97
C ALA A 30 -10.00 0.61 -9.88
N VAL A 31 -10.49 -0.63 -9.99
CA VAL A 31 -9.92 -1.67 -10.85
C VAL A 31 -10.05 -1.30 -12.33
N GLU A 32 -11.20 -0.79 -12.76
CA GLU A 32 -11.40 -0.31 -14.13
C GLU A 32 -10.46 0.86 -14.47
N ALA A 33 -10.23 1.78 -13.52
CA ALA A 33 -9.27 2.86 -13.69
C ALA A 33 -7.82 2.35 -13.81
N LEU A 34 -7.44 1.31 -13.04
CA LEU A 34 -6.11 0.68 -13.16
C LEU A 34 -5.91 0.04 -14.52
N ILE A 35 -6.91 -0.72 -15.00
CA ILE A 35 -6.83 -1.39 -16.31
C ILE A 35 -6.61 -0.36 -17.42
N LYS A 36 -7.27 0.81 -17.34
CA LYS A 36 -7.05 1.91 -18.29
C LYS A 36 -5.63 2.49 -18.18
N ALA A 37 -5.14 2.74 -16.98
CA ALA A 37 -3.80 3.28 -16.74
C ALA A 37 -2.70 2.36 -17.30
N ILE A 38 -2.81 1.04 -17.05
CA ILE A 38 -1.89 0.03 -17.59
C ILE A 38 -1.84 0.07 -19.12
N GLY A 39 -2.98 0.36 -19.77
CA GLY A 39 -3.07 0.46 -21.22
C GLY A 39 -2.52 1.76 -21.82
N HIS A 40 -2.22 2.77 -20.99
CA HIS A 40 -1.82 4.09 -21.46
C HIS A 40 -0.33 4.37 -21.22
N SER A 41 0.11 4.47 -19.96
CA SER A 41 1.53 4.70 -19.66
C SER A 41 1.90 4.34 -18.21
N PRO A 42 3.20 4.19 -17.89
CA PRO A 42 3.67 4.01 -16.52
C PRO A 42 3.32 5.19 -15.59
N GLU A 43 3.33 6.42 -16.08
CA GLU A 43 3.02 7.62 -15.29
C GLU A 43 1.55 7.62 -14.84
N ASP A 44 0.64 7.15 -15.68
CA ASP A 44 -0.77 6.99 -15.31
C ASP A 44 -0.97 5.94 -14.21
N ILE A 45 -0.10 4.93 -14.16
CA ILE A 45 -0.10 3.93 -13.08
C ILE A 45 0.33 4.61 -11.77
N ASP A 46 1.36 5.46 -11.80
CA ASP A 46 1.83 6.19 -10.62
C ASP A 46 0.77 7.18 -10.08
N GLU A 47 0.07 7.89 -10.98
CA GLU A 47 -1.08 8.72 -10.60
C GLU A 47 -2.20 7.88 -9.98
N TRP A 48 -2.53 6.73 -10.59
CA TRP A 48 -3.53 5.83 -10.06
C TRP A 48 -3.15 5.30 -8.66
N ILE A 49 -1.88 4.92 -8.44
CA ILE A 49 -1.39 4.44 -7.13
C ILE A 49 -1.58 5.53 -6.07
N THR A 50 -1.18 6.77 -6.38
CA THR A 50 -1.29 7.90 -5.47
C THR A 50 -2.74 8.16 -5.08
N TRP A 51 -3.65 8.14 -6.07
CA TRP A 51 -5.08 8.28 -5.83
C TRP A 51 -5.65 7.12 -4.98
N ALA A 52 -5.32 5.87 -5.34
CA ALA A 52 -5.84 4.69 -4.68
C ALA A 52 -5.42 4.61 -3.21
N ALA A 53 -4.18 4.99 -2.89
CA ALA A 53 -3.68 5.04 -1.51
C ALA A 53 -4.45 6.02 -0.62
N GLY A 54 -4.93 7.14 -1.19
CA GLY A 54 -5.79 8.09 -0.48
C GLY A 54 -7.24 7.64 -0.37
N ALA A 55 -7.77 6.97 -1.40
CA ALA A 55 -9.16 6.53 -1.45
C ALA A 55 -9.44 5.27 -0.63
N PHE A 56 -8.46 4.37 -0.51
CA PHE A 56 -8.58 3.09 0.17
C PHE A 56 -7.50 3.00 1.27
N PRO A 57 -7.82 3.42 2.51
CA PRO A 57 -6.84 3.38 3.59
C PRO A 57 -6.41 1.93 3.84
N VAL A 58 -5.09 1.73 3.88
CA VAL A 58 -4.49 0.43 4.22
C VAL A 58 -4.91 0.08 5.64
N ILE A 59 -5.68 -0.99 5.79
CA ILE A 59 -5.96 -1.55 7.11
C ILE A 59 -4.67 -2.23 7.57
N HIS A 60 -3.95 -1.59 8.48
CA HIS A 60 -2.85 -2.24 9.18
C HIS A 60 -3.44 -3.33 10.08
N ASP A 61 -3.11 -4.59 9.77
CA ASP A 61 -3.39 -5.69 10.67
C ASP A 61 -2.70 -5.40 12.01
N ARG A 62 -3.47 -5.39 13.11
CA ARG A 62 -2.97 -5.08 14.46
C ARG A 62 -2.03 -6.18 15.02
N GLY A 63 -1.62 -7.13 14.19
CA GLY A 63 -0.78 -8.28 14.53
C GLY A 63 0.71 -8.14 14.25
N ASN A 64 1.21 -7.03 13.68
CA ASN A 64 2.65 -6.84 13.47
C ASN A 64 3.25 -5.87 14.51
N PRO A 65 3.96 -6.33 15.55
CA PRO A 65 4.59 -5.47 16.55
C PRO A 65 5.87 -4.76 16.04
N GLU A 66 6.04 -4.52 14.74
CA GLU A 66 7.19 -3.77 14.24
C GLU A 66 6.98 -2.26 14.26
N ASP A 67 5.81 -1.79 14.73
CA ASP A 67 5.70 -0.44 15.30
C ASP A 67 6.25 -0.43 16.74
N CYS A 68 7.50 -0.85 16.89
CA CYS A 68 8.30 -0.59 18.08
C CYS A 68 9.06 0.72 17.86
N ASP A 69 8.43 1.78 18.36
CA ASP A 69 9.04 3.02 18.83
C ASP A 69 9.61 3.95 17.75
N GLY A 70 8.75 4.89 17.33
CA GLY A 70 9.16 6.20 16.86
C GLY A 70 9.92 7.00 17.93
N ARG A 71 11.17 6.62 18.19
CA ARG A 71 12.12 7.44 18.94
C ARG A 71 13.47 7.44 18.26
N THR A 72 13.59 8.27 17.22
CA THR A 72 14.87 8.88 16.88
C THR A 72 15.26 9.77 18.07
N ILE A 73 15.94 9.19 19.04
CA ILE A 73 16.71 9.95 20.03
C ILE A 73 17.77 10.69 19.24
N ASN A 74 17.54 11.98 18.98
CA ASN A 74 18.56 12.90 18.53
C ASN A 74 19.70 12.85 19.57
N VAL A 75 20.85 12.29 19.17
CA VAL A 75 22.03 12.12 20.05
C VAL A 75 22.72 13.46 20.36
N GLU A 76 22.22 14.58 19.84
CA GLU A 76 22.88 15.89 19.97
C GLU A 76 22.30 16.80 21.08
N GLU A 77 21.29 16.37 21.85
CA GLU A 77 20.71 17.18 22.95
C GLU A 77 21.07 16.64 24.35
N ARG A 78 22.35 16.27 24.56
CA ARG A 78 22.89 15.90 25.88
C ARG A 78 23.96 16.87 26.41
N ASP A 79 24.29 17.92 25.67
CA ASP A 79 25.30 18.92 26.08
C ASP A 79 24.73 20.12 26.87
N GLN A 80 23.39 20.27 26.98
CA GLN A 80 22.81 21.46 27.63
C GLN A 80 22.38 21.24 29.10
N GLN A 81 22.09 20.01 29.53
CA GLN A 81 21.51 19.75 30.86
C GLN A 81 22.53 19.50 31.99
N ARG A 82 23.82 19.33 31.68
CA ARG A 82 24.91 19.10 32.68
C ARG A 82 25.57 20.37 33.21
N ARG A 83 25.12 21.56 32.76
CA ARG A 83 25.69 22.87 33.11
C ARG A 83 24.73 23.76 33.92
N ASN A 84 23.68 23.22 34.56
CA ASN A 84 22.75 23.99 35.39
C ASN A 84 22.15 23.17 36.55
N GLY A 85 22.89 22.19 37.08
CA GLY A 85 22.52 21.41 38.26
C GLY A 85 23.66 21.38 39.26
#